data_AF-A0A957H8S4-F1
#
_entry.id   AF-A0A957H8S4-F1
#
_cell.length_a   1.000
_cell.length_b   1.000
_cell.length_c   1.000
_cell.angle_alpha   90.00
_cell.angle_beta   90.00
_cell.angle_gamma   90.00
#
_symmetry.space_group_name_H-M   'P 1'
#
loop_
_entity.id
_entity.type
_entity.pdbx_description
1 polymer ?
#
loop_
_entity_poly.entity_id
_entity_poly.type
_entity_poly.pdbx_seq_one_letter_code
_entity_poly.pdbx_strand_id
1 'polypeptide(L)'
;MNRVRLSPWHITLAVLLIYLLIVFASAGFDAKIFATIDPCFAACDNPGACDPTRIGSYDGQFAYYIARDPAGAAQCLDVPAYRYQRILLPLLGRTLALGVTDWLPLTMIAVNLVVHVVATALLTGILQDQRANRWFALVYGLFAGLVMAVRLNTPEPLSVGLVVVALWFWRRERTLPELLALLGAVLAKETALVFIAGWLLMDVLARRWRHAVLLVLFVCVPFAVWQLVLYAWLGSFGIGSGGALSTRFELLPFNGLWRIAGDAAGNPSVLIAFGVLMIPLVVLPSLWGLWRAGRDLLRGQRDLYLGFVLM
;
A
#
# COMPACT_ATOMS: atom_id res chain seq x y z
N MET A 1 -21.30 -5.41 -33.38
CA MET A 1 -21.54 -5.25 -31.93
C MET A 1 -20.43 -5.96 -31.17
N ASN A 2 -19.45 -5.22 -30.64
CA ASN A 2 -18.40 -5.79 -29.79
C ASN A 2 -19.03 -6.31 -28.50
N ARG A 3 -19.09 -7.64 -28.31
CA ARG A 3 -19.45 -8.21 -27.00
C ARG A 3 -18.41 -7.71 -25.99
N VAL A 4 -18.84 -6.91 -25.03
CA VAL A 4 -18.01 -6.56 -23.87
C VAL A 4 -17.62 -7.87 -23.20
N ARG A 5 -16.37 -8.32 -23.42
CA ARG A 5 -15.87 -9.53 -22.78
C ARG A 5 -15.60 -9.18 -21.33
N LEU A 6 -16.32 -9.81 -20.41
CA LEU A 6 -16.08 -9.70 -18.97
C LEU A 6 -14.58 -9.88 -18.69
N SER A 7 -14.02 -8.97 -17.90
CA SER A 7 -12.58 -8.90 -17.55
C SER A 7 -12.44 -8.76 -16.03
N PRO A 8 -11.36 -9.27 -15.41
CA PRO A 8 -11.16 -9.24 -13.96
C PRO A 8 -11.42 -7.89 -13.28
N TRP A 9 -11.02 -6.78 -13.92
CA TRP A 9 -11.22 -5.44 -13.38
C TRP A 9 -12.70 -5.04 -13.27
N HIS A 10 -13.59 -5.55 -14.14
CA HIS A 10 -15.02 -5.29 -14.04
C HIS A 10 -15.60 -5.93 -12.78
N ILE A 11 -15.17 -7.16 -12.45
CA ILE A 11 -15.59 -7.86 -11.23
C ILE A 11 -15.06 -7.11 -10.01
N THR A 12 -13.79 -6.71 -10.04
CA THR A 12 -13.15 -5.95 -8.95
C THR A 12 -13.88 -4.63 -8.70
N LEU A 13 -14.17 -3.88 -9.76
CA LEU A 13 -14.93 -2.63 -9.68
C LEU A 13 -16.33 -2.87 -9.13
N ALA A 14 -17.07 -3.87 -9.64
CA ALA A 14 -18.42 -4.15 -9.19
C ALA A 14 -18.46 -4.52 -7.70
N VAL A 15 -17.57 -5.41 -7.25
CA VAL A 15 -17.48 -5.82 -5.84
C VAL A 15 -17.15 -4.62 -4.95
N LEU A 16 -16.16 -3.79 -5.33
CA LEU A 16 -15.80 -2.61 -4.55
C LEU A 16 -16.92 -1.57 -4.50
N LEU A 17 -17.58 -1.29 -5.62
CA LEU A 17 -18.69 -0.33 -5.65
C LEU A 17 -19.86 -0.80 -4.77
N ILE A 18 -20.23 -2.09 -4.86
CA ILE A 18 -21.28 -2.66 -4.02
C ILE A 18 -20.88 -2.58 -2.54
N TYR A 19 -19.65 -2.97 -2.21
CA TYR A 19 -19.15 -2.93 -0.85
C TYR A 19 -19.13 -1.51 -0.27
N LEU A 20 -18.56 -0.56 -1.01
CA LEU A 20 -18.51 0.85 -0.62
C LEU A 20 -19.91 1.45 -0.48
N LEU A 21 -20.84 1.13 -1.39
CA LEU A 21 -22.22 1.59 -1.32
C LEU A 21 -22.94 1.05 -0.08
N ILE A 22 -22.77 -0.23 0.24
CA ILE A 22 -23.35 -0.83 1.46
C ILE A 22 -22.82 -0.11 2.71
N VAL A 23 -21.51 0.14 2.79
CA VAL A 23 -20.89 0.85 3.92
C VAL A 23 -21.34 2.31 3.99
N PHE A 24 -21.50 2.98 2.84
CA PHE A 24 -21.95 4.36 2.79
C PHE A 24 -23.40 4.49 3.23
N ALA A 25 -24.27 3.60 2.75
CA ALA A 25 -25.68 3.56 3.09
C ALA A 25 -25.89 3.20 4.58
N SER A 26 -25.10 2.28 5.14
CA SER A 26 -25.21 1.91 6.56
C SER A 26 -24.81 3.04 7.51
N ALA A 27 -24.05 4.02 7.03
CA ALA A 27 -23.68 5.24 7.77
C ALA A 27 -24.59 6.44 7.47
N GLY A 28 -25.76 6.24 6.83
CA GLY A 28 -26.66 7.34 6.50
C GLY A 28 -26.08 8.33 5.49
N PHE A 29 -25.18 7.87 4.61
CA PHE A 29 -24.47 8.68 3.63
C PHE A 29 -23.51 9.73 4.23
N ASP A 30 -23.01 9.51 5.45
CA ASP A 30 -21.86 10.27 5.98
C ASP A 30 -20.53 9.68 5.47
N ALA A 31 -19.80 10.44 4.66
CA ALA A 31 -18.54 10.01 4.07
C ALA A 31 -17.41 9.80 5.10
N LYS A 32 -17.54 10.37 6.30
CA LYS A 32 -16.55 10.21 7.38
C LYS A 32 -16.42 8.76 7.86
N ILE A 33 -17.41 7.90 7.58
CA ILE A 33 -17.34 6.46 7.88
C ILE A 33 -16.09 5.80 7.29
N PHE A 34 -15.61 6.31 6.14
CA PHE A 34 -14.47 5.78 5.44
C PHE A 34 -13.12 6.25 5.99
N ALA A 35 -13.09 7.43 6.63
CA ALA A 35 -11.92 7.89 7.37
C ALA A 35 -11.80 7.22 8.75
N THR A 36 -12.88 6.59 9.26
CA THR A 36 -12.92 5.93 10.57
C THR A 36 -12.39 6.82 11.70
N ILE A 37 -12.83 8.08 11.72
CA ILE A 37 -12.34 9.08 12.68
C ILE A 37 -12.69 8.64 14.11
N ASP A 38 -11.66 8.41 14.92
CA ASP A 38 -11.82 8.10 16.33
C ASP A 38 -12.13 9.37 17.14
N PRO A 39 -13.03 9.30 18.14
CA PRO A 39 -13.21 10.39 19.10
C PRO A 39 -11.92 10.83 19.78
N CYS A 40 -10.96 9.92 19.99
CA CYS A 40 -9.70 10.23 20.65
C CYS A 40 -8.79 11.15 19.82
N PHE A 41 -8.81 10.99 18.50
CA PHE A 41 -8.05 11.84 17.58
C PHE A 41 -8.85 13.06 17.10
N ALA A 42 -10.17 13.09 17.31
CA ALA A 42 -11.06 14.17 16.88
C ALA A 42 -10.74 15.53 17.51
N ALA A 43 -10.26 15.54 18.76
CA ALA A 43 -9.95 16.77 19.50
C ALA A 43 -8.63 17.42 19.09
N CYS A 44 -7.70 16.70 18.45
CA CYS A 44 -6.38 17.22 18.04
C CYS A 44 -5.54 17.86 19.16
N ASP A 45 -5.75 17.48 20.43
CA ASP A 45 -5.10 18.11 21.59
C ASP A 45 -3.96 17.27 22.18
N ASN A 46 -4.09 15.94 22.27
CA ASN A 46 -3.02 15.04 22.72
C ASN A 46 -3.25 13.56 22.33
N PRO A 47 -3.04 13.22 21.05
CA PRO A 47 -3.27 11.86 20.54
C PRO A 47 -2.40 10.77 21.19
N GLY A 48 -1.26 11.13 21.81
CA GLY A 48 -0.38 10.20 22.50
C GLY A 48 -0.93 9.66 23.82
N ALA A 49 -2.00 10.26 24.36
CA ALA A 49 -2.65 9.84 25.60
C ALA A 49 -3.84 8.86 25.38
N CYS A 50 -4.12 8.48 24.13
CA CYS A 50 -5.23 7.59 23.79
C CYS A 50 -5.00 6.18 24.34
N ASP A 51 -6.04 5.60 24.97
CA ASP A 51 -6.02 4.20 25.41
C ASP A 51 -5.96 3.27 24.18
N PRO A 52 -4.84 2.55 23.99
CA PRO A 52 -4.66 1.69 22.81
C PRO A 52 -5.68 0.57 22.71
N THR A 53 -6.31 0.17 23.82
CA THR A 53 -7.29 -0.93 23.86
C THR A 53 -8.68 -0.53 23.37
N ARG A 54 -8.93 0.79 23.20
CA ARG A 54 -10.21 1.34 22.73
C ARG A 54 -10.16 1.83 21.28
N ILE A 55 -9.03 1.69 20.60
CA ILE A 55 -8.84 2.16 19.22
C ILE A 55 -9.61 1.24 18.26
N GLY A 56 -10.85 1.60 17.96
CA GLY A 56 -11.63 1.00 16.86
C GLY A 56 -11.32 1.61 15.49
N SER A 57 -10.41 2.59 15.44
CA SER A 57 -10.05 3.34 14.24
C SER A 57 -8.88 2.75 13.46
N TYR A 58 -8.81 3.07 12.17
CA TYR A 58 -7.72 2.68 11.28
C TYR A 58 -6.89 3.89 10.83
N ASP A 59 -5.76 3.61 10.19
CA ASP A 59 -4.78 4.60 9.72
C ASP A 59 -5.35 5.68 8.77
N GLY A 60 -6.52 5.46 8.15
CA GLY A 60 -7.14 6.40 7.20
C GLY A 60 -7.48 7.77 7.80
N GLN A 61 -7.76 7.85 9.10
CA GLN A 61 -8.05 9.12 9.78
C GLN A 61 -6.84 10.08 9.73
N PHE A 62 -5.63 9.55 9.80
CA PHE A 62 -4.42 10.36 9.75
C PHE A 62 -4.22 10.95 8.37
N ALA A 63 -4.49 10.16 7.33
CA ALA A 63 -4.48 10.65 5.96
C ALA A 63 -5.56 11.73 5.73
N TYR A 64 -6.74 11.59 6.35
CA TYR A 64 -7.78 12.62 6.35
C TYR A 64 -7.33 13.92 7.03
N TYR A 65 -6.72 13.85 8.22
CA TYR A 65 -6.23 15.05 8.93
C TYR A 65 -5.17 15.80 8.13
N ILE A 66 -4.20 15.07 7.56
CA ILE A 66 -3.18 15.66 6.67
C ILE A 66 -3.85 16.29 5.44
N ALA A 67 -4.87 15.65 4.85
CA ALA A 67 -5.57 16.20 3.69
C ALA A 67 -6.35 17.49 4.05
N ARG A 68 -6.92 17.55 5.26
CA ARG A 68 -7.65 18.71 5.79
C ARG A 68 -6.72 19.88 6.09
N ASP A 69 -5.58 19.62 6.72
CA ASP A 69 -4.60 20.63 7.11
C ASP A 69 -3.15 20.10 6.98
N PRO A 70 -2.55 20.19 5.77
CA PRO A 70 -1.24 19.59 5.50
C PRO A 70 -0.08 20.15 6.33
N ALA A 71 -0.22 21.36 6.90
CA ALA A 71 0.83 22.01 7.67
C ALA A 71 0.54 22.04 9.18
N GLY A 72 -0.72 21.92 9.60
CA GLY A 72 -1.09 21.98 11.02
C GLY A 72 -1.57 20.66 11.61
N ALA A 73 -1.75 19.60 10.81
CA ALA A 73 -2.33 18.35 11.30
C ALA A 73 -1.46 17.58 12.30
N ALA A 74 -0.20 17.98 12.57
CA ALA A 74 0.74 17.22 13.41
C ALA A 74 0.17 16.85 14.78
N GLN A 75 -0.56 17.76 15.42
CA GLN A 75 -1.22 17.56 16.71
C GLN A 75 -2.41 16.58 16.68
N CYS A 76 -2.90 16.21 15.49
CA CYS A 76 -3.96 15.22 15.31
C CYS A 76 -3.41 13.81 14.99
N LEU A 77 -2.09 13.63 14.93
CA LEU A 77 -1.44 12.39 14.50
C LEU A 77 -0.81 11.66 15.70
N ASP A 78 -0.89 10.33 15.69
CA ASP A 78 -0.24 9.48 16.68
C ASP A 78 1.30 9.59 16.63
N VAL A 79 1.87 9.44 15.43
CA VAL A 79 3.31 9.52 15.17
C VAL A 79 3.52 10.45 13.97
N PRO A 80 3.63 11.78 14.19
CA PRO A 80 3.53 12.76 13.12
C PRO A 80 4.47 12.51 11.94
N ALA A 81 5.78 12.33 12.17
CA ALA A 81 6.74 12.09 11.09
C ALA A 81 6.45 10.81 10.30
N TYR A 82 6.03 9.75 10.98
CA TYR A 82 5.65 8.48 10.35
C TYR A 82 4.41 8.62 9.47
N ARG A 83 3.43 9.45 9.87
CA ARG A 83 2.22 9.70 9.08
C ARG A 83 2.48 10.66 7.91
N TYR A 84 3.25 11.73 8.14
CA TYR A 84 3.58 12.71 7.10
C TYR A 84 4.49 12.17 6.00
N GLN A 85 5.26 11.10 6.23
CA GLN A 85 6.01 10.49 5.12
C GLN A 85 5.10 9.96 4.00
N ARG A 86 3.86 9.59 4.34
CA ARG A 86 2.84 9.01 3.44
C ARG A 86 1.96 10.08 2.80
N ILE A 87 2.60 11.09 2.23
CA ILE A 87 1.95 12.36 1.87
C ILE A 87 1.10 12.28 0.58
N LEU A 88 1.31 11.29 -0.28
CA LEU A 88 0.71 11.30 -1.62
C LEU A 88 -0.82 11.18 -1.60
N LEU A 89 -1.38 10.20 -0.88
CA LEU A 89 -2.84 10.02 -0.82
C LEU A 89 -3.56 11.25 -0.26
N PRO A 90 -3.13 11.83 0.89
CA PRO A 90 -3.71 13.07 1.41
C PRO A 90 -3.68 14.23 0.42
N LEU A 91 -2.56 14.45 -0.28
CA LEU A 91 -2.45 15.53 -1.25
C LEU A 91 -3.35 15.32 -2.47
N LEU A 92 -3.43 14.10 -3.00
CA LEU A 92 -4.35 13.79 -4.11
C LEU A 92 -5.81 13.93 -3.70
N GLY A 93 -6.17 13.50 -2.48
CA GLY A 93 -7.51 13.71 -1.94
C GLY A 93 -7.84 15.20 -1.84
N ARG A 94 -6.93 15.99 -1.25
CA ARG A 94 -7.10 17.44 -1.10
C ARG A 94 -7.25 18.16 -2.43
N THR A 95 -6.41 17.84 -3.43
CA THR A 95 -6.48 18.49 -4.75
C THR A 95 -7.79 18.16 -5.46
N LEU A 96 -8.26 16.92 -5.37
CA LEU A 96 -9.53 16.50 -5.96
C LEU A 96 -10.77 16.98 -5.20
N ALA A 97 -10.64 17.29 -3.91
CA ALA A 97 -11.72 17.88 -3.11
C ALA A 97 -11.96 19.36 -3.42
N LEU A 98 -11.04 20.02 -4.15
CA LEU A 98 -11.18 21.41 -4.60
C LEU A 98 -11.50 22.39 -3.46
N GLY A 99 -10.95 22.14 -2.28
CA GLY A 99 -11.17 22.95 -1.07
C GLY A 99 -12.42 22.60 -0.26
N VAL A 100 -13.25 21.65 -0.70
CA VAL A 100 -14.44 21.21 0.03
C VAL A 100 -14.09 20.10 1.00
N THR A 101 -13.99 20.42 2.30
CA THR A 101 -13.56 19.49 3.36
C THR A 101 -14.43 18.22 3.45
N ASP A 102 -15.74 18.33 3.22
CA ASP A 102 -16.66 17.19 3.27
C ASP A 102 -16.43 16.17 2.15
N TRP A 103 -15.77 16.57 1.07
CA TRP A 103 -15.44 15.68 -0.05
C TRP A 103 -14.12 14.93 0.15
N LEU A 104 -13.31 15.30 1.15
CA LEU A 104 -12.01 14.67 1.38
C LEU A 104 -12.10 13.13 1.52
N PRO A 105 -13.01 12.56 2.34
CA PRO A 105 -13.07 11.10 2.46
C PRO A 105 -13.46 10.40 1.15
N LEU A 106 -14.37 11.00 0.36
CA LEU A 106 -14.82 10.42 -0.91
C LEU A 106 -13.76 10.52 -2.01
N THR A 107 -13.03 11.63 -2.07
CA THR A 107 -11.97 11.85 -3.06
C THR A 107 -10.78 10.93 -2.81
N MET A 108 -10.42 10.68 -1.54
CA MET A 108 -9.42 9.67 -1.19
C MET A 108 -9.86 8.26 -1.58
N ILE A 109 -11.14 7.91 -1.35
CA ILE A 109 -11.68 6.62 -1.83
C ILE A 109 -11.60 6.55 -3.34
N ALA A 110 -11.98 7.62 -4.05
CA ALA A 110 -11.95 7.63 -5.50
C ALA A 110 -10.53 7.38 -6.04
N VAL A 111 -9.51 8.01 -5.44
CA VAL A 111 -8.10 7.77 -5.77
C VAL A 111 -7.74 6.29 -5.58
N ASN A 112 -8.02 5.74 -4.40
CA ASN A 112 -7.71 4.35 -4.06
C ASN A 112 -8.49 3.35 -4.94
N LEU A 113 -9.77 3.62 -5.23
CA LEU A 113 -10.62 2.79 -6.07
C LEU A 113 -10.11 2.78 -7.51
N VAL A 114 -9.85 3.96 -8.09
CA VAL A 114 -9.39 4.11 -9.47
C VAL A 114 -8.05 3.42 -9.65
N VAL A 115 -7.06 3.71 -8.80
CA VAL A 115 -5.73 3.11 -8.95
C VAL A 115 -5.76 1.59 -8.76
N HIS A 116 -6.58 1.08 -7.84
CA HIS A 116 -6.71 -0.36 -7.60
C HIS A 116 -7.37 -1.09 -8.78
N VAL A 117 -8.43 -0.51 -9.35
CA VAL A 117 -9.12 -1.08 -10.54
C VAL A 117 -8.22 -0.99 -11.78
N VAL A 118 -7.54 0.14 -11.99
CA VAL A 118 -6.57 0.31 -13.09
C VAL A 118 -5.43 -0.69 -12.95
N ALA A 119 -4.83 -0.83 -11.77
CA ALA A 119 -3.79 -1.82 -11.53
C ALA A 119 -4.27 -3.26 -11.83
N THR A 120 -5.50 -3.60 -11.45
CA THR A 120 -6.10 -4.90 -11.80
C THR A 120 -6.22 -5.10 -13.32
N ALA A 121 -6.61 -4.05 -14.05
CA ALA A 121 -6.68 -4.09 -15.51
C ALA A 121 -5.30 -4.23 -16.16
N LEU A 122 -4.28 -3.52 -15.64
CA LEU A 122 -2.90 -3.62 -16.13
C LEU A 122 -2.33 -5.02 -15.87
N LEU A 123 -2.54 -5.59 -14.68
CA LEU A 123 -2.14 -6.97 -14.36
C LEU A 123 -2.82 -7.98 -15.28
N THR A 124 -4.09 -7.76 -15.61
CA THR A 124 -4.80 -8.61 -16.59
C THR A 124 -4.04 -8.64 -17.93
N GLY A 125 -3.63 -7.47 -18.43
CA GLY A 125 -2.84 -7.38 -19.67
C GLY A 125 -1.46 -8.04 -19.54
N ILE A 126 -0.75 -7.78 -18.44
CA ILE A 126 0.58 -8.38 -18.17
C ILE A 126 0.50 -9.92 -18.14
N LEU A 127 -0.54 -10.49 -17.51
CA LEU A 127 -0.75 -11.94 -17.47
C LEU A 127 -1.04 -12.51 -18.87
N GLN A 128 -1.82 -11.80 -19.68
CA GLN A 128 -2.11 -12.21 -21.06
C GLN A 128 -0.86 -12.21 -21.93
N ASP A 129 -0.01 -11.18 -21.80
CA ASP A 129 1.28 -11.10 -22.51
C ASP A 129 2.19 -12.28 -22.15
N GLN A 130 2.10 -12.79 -20.92
CA GLN A 130 2.84 -13.95 -20.43
C GLN A 130 2.15 -15.30 -20.74
N ARG A 131 1.05 -15.29 -21.49
CA ARG A 131 0.22 -16.48 -21.77
C ARG A 131 -0.31 -17.18 -20.50
N ALA A 132 -0.39 -16.44 -19.40
CA ALA A 132 -0.99 -16.90 -18.16
C ALA A 132 -2.51 -16.68 -18.15
N ASN A 133 -3.21 -17.34 -17.23
CA ASN A 133 -4.64 -17.11 -17.07
C ASN A 133 -4.89 -15.70 -16.52
N ARG A 134 -5.55 -14.85 -17.32
CA ARG A 134 -5.88 -13.46 -16.97
C ARG A 134 -6.66 -13.34 -15.66
N TRP A 135 -7.42 -14.37 -15.27
CA TRP A 135 -8.23 -14.37 -14.05
C TRP A 135 -7.39 -14.36 -12.77
N PHE A 136 -6.09 -14.69 -12.84
CA PHE A 136 -5.20 -14.52 -11.69
C PHE A 136 -5.05 -13.05 -11.26
N ALA A 137 -5.40 -12.07 -12.10
CA ALA A 137 -5.48 -10.68 -11.66
C ALA A 137 -6.50 -10.45 -10.52
N LEU A 138 -7.50 -11.34 -10.36
CA LEU A 138 -8.44 -11.28 -9.25
C LEU A 138 -7.79 -11.57 -7.90
N VAL A 139 -6.65 -12.26 -7.86
CA VAL A 139 -5.89 -12.45 -6.61
C VAL A 139 -5.47 -11.10 -6.05
N TYR A 140 -5.04 -10.18 -6.91
CA TYR A 140 -4.75 -8.79 -6.53
C TYR A 140 -6.05 -7.99 -6.31
N GLY A 141 -6.96 -8.02 -7.30
CA GLY A 141 -8.16 -7.16 -7.30
C GLY A 141 -9.11 -7.43 -6.12
N LEU A 142 -9.22 -8.68 -5.69
CA LEU A 142 -10.08 -9.11 -4.59
C LEU A 142 -9.28 -9.50 -3.34
N PHE A 143 -8.00 -9.13 -3.26
CA PHE A 143 -7.21 -9.35 -2.05
C PHE A 143 -7.87 -8.62 -0.88
N ALA A 144 -8.28 -9.36 0.14
CA ALA A 144 -9.07 -8.83 1.25
C ALA A 144 -8.40 -7.61 1.92
N GLY A 145 -7.07 -7.65 2.08
CA GLY A 145 -6.32 -6.52 2.65
C GLY A 145 -6.40 -5.24 1.81
N LEU A 146 -6.36 -5.35 0.48
CA LEU A 146 -6.46 -4.19 -0.42
C LEU A 146 -7.90 -3.69 -0.53
N VAL A 147 -8.87 -4.60 -0.58
CA VAL A 147 -10.31 -4.25 -0.58
C VAL A 147 -10.67 -3.48 0.70
N MET A 148 -10.22 -3.97 1.86
CA MET A 148 -10.40 -3.29 3.14
C MET A 148 -9.68 -1.94 3.17
N ALA A 149 -8.45 -1.88 2.66
CA ALA A 149 -7.66 -0.66 2.60
C ALA A 149 -8.33 0.46 1.76
N VAL A 150 -8.98 0.11 0.65
CA VAL A 150 -9.80 1.06 -0.14
C VAL A 150 -10.92 1.62 0.73
N ARG A 151 -11.67 0.76 1.45
CA ARG A 151 -12.77 1.19 2.34
C ARG A 151 -12.30 2.01 3.53
N LEU A 152 -11.10 1.75 4.01
CA LEU A 152 -10.51 2.40 5.19
C LEU A 152 -9.68 3.64 4.85
N ASN A 153 -9.65 4.09 3.60
CA ASN A 153 -8.85 5.24 3.14
C ASN A 153 -7.37 5.18 3.53
N THR A 154 -6.82 3.96 3.59
CA THR A 154 -5.41 3.76 3.87
C THR A 154 -4.60 3.79 2.56
N PRO A 155 -3.28 4.09 2.59
CA PRO A 155 -2.52 4.39 1.38
C PRO A 155 -2.00 3.16 0.60
N GLU A 156 -2.24 1.95 1.09
CA GLU A 156 -1.79 0.69 0.48
C GLU A 156 -2.29 0.51 -0.96
N PRO A 157 -3.58 0.75 -1.31
CA PRO A 157 -4.06 0.54 -2.67
C PRO A 157 -3.36 1.48 -3.65
N LEU A 158 -3.15 2.74 -3.25
CA LEU A 158 -2.38 3.70 -4.04
C LEU A 158 -0.93 3.27 -4.21
N SER A 159 -0.27 2.87 -3.12
CA SER A 159 1.13 2.47 -3.17
C SER A 159 1.36 1.24 -4.07
N VAL A 160 0.64 0.15 -3.83
CA VAL A 160 0.81 -1.09 -4.63
C VAL A 160 0.29 -0.90 -6.05
N GLY A 161 -0.81 -0.15 -6.23
CA GLY A 161 -1.34 0.15 -7.55
C GLY A 161 -0.35 0.94 -8.41
N LEU A 162 0.37 1.91 -7.83
CA LEU A 162 1.44 2.64 -8.52
C LEU A 162 2.65 1.78 -8.84
N VAL A 163 3.00 0.78 -8.01
CA VAL A 163 4.02 -0.23 -8.35
C VAL A 163 3.62 -1.01 -9.61
N VAL A 164 2.34 -1.40 -9.72
CA VAL A 164 1.83 -2.08 -10.93
C VAL A 164 1.86 -1.16 -12.15
N VAL A 165 1.51 0.11 -11.98
CA VAL A 165 1.61 1.12 -13.05
C VAL A 165 3.06 1.28 -13.51
N ALA A 166 4.02 1.36 -12.58
CA ALA A 166 5.44 1.42 -12.88
C ALA A 166 5.91 0.18 -13.66
N LEU A 167 5.53 -1.02 -13.21
CA LEU A 167 5.84 -2.28 -13.90
C LEU A 167 5.30 -2.28 -15.34
N TRP A 168 4.10 -1.75 -15.56
CA TRP A 168 3.53 -1.65 -16.90
C TRP A 168 4.30 -0.69 -17.80
N PHE A 169 4.74 0.48 -17.29
CA PHE A 169 5.58 1.41 -18.05
C PHE A 169 6.99 0.88 -18.30
N TRP A 170 7.57 0.17 -17.34
CA TRP A 170 8.86 -0.51 -17.48
C TRP A 170 8.83 -1.50 -18.65
N ARG A 171 7.77 -2.32 -18.76
CA ARG A 171 7.59 -3.26 -19.89
C ARG A 171 7.45 -2.58 -21.26
N ARG A 172 7.11 -1.29 -21.27
CA ARG A 172 7.01 -0.47 -22.49
C ARG A 172 8.23 0.40 -22.73
N GLU A 173 9.30 0.19 -21.96
CA GLU A 173 10.55 0.95 -22.02
C GLU A 173 10.34 2.47 -21.83
N ARG A 174 9.33 2.84 -21.04
CA ARG A 174 9.00 4.24 -20.72
C ARG A 174 9.51 4.61 -19.33
N THR A 175 10.80 4.97 -19.25
CA THR A 175 11.50 5.19 -17.98
C THR A 175 10.94 6.34 -17.14
N LEU A 176 10.62 7.50 -17.73
CA LEU A 176 10.14 8.64 -16.92
C LEU A 176 8.82 8.34 -16.18
N PRO A 177 7.72 7.92 -16.84
CA PRO A 177 6.47 7.63 -16.13
C PRO A 177 6.59 6.43 -15.18
N GLU A 178 7.48 5.47 -15.46
CA GLU A 178 7.85 4.42 -14.51
C GLU A 178 8.42 5.02 -13.21
N LEU A 179 9.46 5.86 -13.31
CA LEU A 179 10.12 6.48 -12.17
C LEU A 179 9.17 7.36 -11.35
N LEU A 180 8.30 8.13 -12.03
CA LEU A 180 7.29 8.94 -11.36
C LEU A 180 6.26 8.09 -10.61
N ALA A 181 5.85 6.95 -11.18
CA ALA A 181 4.97 6.01 -10.51
C ALA A 181 5.66 5.35 -9.30
N LEU A 182 6.93 4.98 -9.41
CA LEU A 182 7.71 4.43 -8.28
C LEU A 182 7.92 5.45 -7.15
N LEU A 183 8.26 6.70 -7.49
CA LEU A 183 8.32 7.78 -6.51
C LEU A 183 6.97 7.96 -5.80
N GLY A 184 5.89 7.98 -6.58
CA GLY A 184 4.55 8.06 -6.03
C GLY A 184 4.21 6.89 -5.11
N ALA A 185 4.60 5.67 -5.47
CA ALA A 185 4.38 4.48 -4.65
C ALA A 185 5.05 4.59 -3.28
N VAL A 186 6.30 5.09 -3.25
CA VAL A 186 7.08 5.30 -2.02
C VAL A 186 6.52 6.45 -1.17
N LEU A 187 6.07 7.53 -1.79
CA LEU A 187 5.41 8.65 -1.10
C LEU A 187 3.98 8.33 -0.64
N ALA A 188 3.34 7.30 -1.21
CA ALA A 188 2.10 6.76 -0.69
C ALA A 188 2.37 5.87 0.53
N LYS A 189 3.34 4.95 0.42
CA LYS A 189 3.74 4.08 1.52
C LYS A 189 5.19 3.63 1.37
N GLU A 190 5.96 3.82 2.43
CA GLU A 190 7.39 3.55 2.49
C GLU A 190 7.73 2.06 2.27
N THR A 191 6.79 1.14 2.52
CA THR A 191 6.95 -0.29 2.22
C THR A 191 7.19 -0.56 0.73
N ALA A 192 6.84 0.39 -0.16
CA ALA A 192 7.17 0.27 -1.57
C ALA A 192 8.69 0.27 -1.85
N LEU A 193 9.52 0.73 -0.90
CA LEU A 193 10.99 0.66 -1.00
C LEU A 193 11.50 -0.78 -1.17
N VAL A 194 10.76 -1.80 -0.71
CA VAL A 194 11.09 -3.21 -0.96
C VAL A 194 11.10 -3.51 -2.47
N PHE A 195 10.11 -3.00 -3.21
CA PHE A 195 10.09 -3.13 -4.67
C PHE A 195 11.24 -2.37 -5.31
N ILE A 196 11.55 -1.15 -4.84
CA ILE A 196 12.68 -0.34 -5.31
C ILE A 196 14.00 -1.10 -5.14
N ALA A 197 14.19 -1.77 -4.00
CA ALA A 197 15.34 -2.63 -3.76
C ALA A 197 15.39 -3.81 -4.75
N GLY A 198 14.23 -4.40 -5.08
CA GLY A 198 14.13 -5.47 -6.06
C GLY A 198 14.49 -5.01 -7.47
N TRP A 199 14.00 -3.84 -7.90
CA TRP A 199 14.40 -3.20 -9.16
C TRP A 199 15.91 -2.94 -9.21
N LEU A 200 16.48 -2.34 -8.16
CA LEU A 200 17.91 -2.05 -8.07
C LEU A 200 18.77 -3.30 -8.12
N LEU A 201 18.40 -4.34 -7.37
CA LEU A 201 19.12 -5.63 -7.40
C LEU A 201 19.17 -6.17 -8.82
N MET A 202 18.02 -6.19 -9.51
CA MET A 202 17.95 -6.74 -10.86
C MET A 202 18.67 -5.87 -11.88
N ASP A 203 18.65 -4.54 -11.74
CA ASP A 203 19.43 -3.64 -12.58
C ASP A 203 20.94 -3.84 -12.41
N VAL A 204 21.41 -3.98 -11.18
CA VAL A 204 22.82 -4.24 -10.89
C VAL A 204 23.24 -5.60 -11.46
N LEU A 205 22.44 -6.65 -11.23
CA LEU A 205 22.69 -7.99 -11.77
C LEU A 205 22.67 -8.00 -13.30
N ALA A 206 21.76 -7.24 -13.92
CA ALA A 206 21.67 -7.10 -15.38
C ALA A 206 22.63 -6.04 -15.96
N ARG A 207 23.47 -5.39 -15.14
CA ARG A 207 24.39 -4.30 -15.52
C ARG A 207 23.69 -3.11 -16.18
N ARG A 208 22.43 -2.83 -15.83
CA ARG A 208 21.65 -1.66 -16.28
C ARG A 208 21.93 -0.42 -15.43
N TRP A 209 23.20 -0.04 -15.32
CA TRP A 209 23.67 1.03 -14.43
C TRP A 209 22.96 2.37 -14.63
N ARG A 210 22.68 2.72 -15.89
CA ARG A 210 21.97 3.96 -16.20
C ARG A 210 20.57 3.98 -15.57
N HIS A 211 19.84 2.87 -15.64
CA HIS A 211 18.52 2.78 -15.01
C HIS A 211 18.66 2.84 -13.49
N ALA A 212 19.58 2.07 -12.90
CA ALA A 212 19.81 2.07 -11.45
C ALA A 212 20.12 3.48 -10.91
N VAL A 213 20.99 4.24 -11.59
CA VAL A 213 21.32 5.61 -11.22
C VAL A 213 20.09 6.53 -11.31
N LEU A 214 19.29 6.41 -12.38
CA LEU A 214 18.05 7.18 -12.51
C LEU A 214 17.05 6.84 -11.40
N LEU A 215 16.93 5.56 -11.04
CA LEU A 215 16.06 5.10 -9.99
C LEU A 215 16.49 5.66 -8.62
N VAL A 216 17.79 5.63 -8.30
CA VAL A 216 18.31 6.29 -7.10
C VAL A 216 18.01 7.80 -7.13
N LEU A 217 18.30 8.47 -8.25
CA LEU A 217 18.19 9.93 -8.35
C LEU A 217 16.74 10.43 -8.32
N PHE A 218 15.80 9.71 -8.94
CA PHE A 218 14.41 10.14 -9.07
C PHE A 218 13.46 9.54 -8.02
N VAL A 219 13.86 8.47 -7.32
CA VAL A 219 13.03 7.82 -6.30
C VAL A 219 13.66 7.91 -4.92
N CYS A 220 14.88 7.37 -4.75
CA CYS A 220 15.52 7.30 -3.44
C CYS A 220 15.92 8.69 -2.91
N VAL A 221 16.52 9.54 -3.75
CA VAL A 221 16.97 10.89 -3.34
C VAL A 221 15.79 11.77 -2.95
N PRO A 222 14.70 11.92 -3.72
CA PRO A 222 13.55 12.73 -3.30
C PRO A 222 12.90 12.21 -2.02
N PHE A 223 12.81 10.88 -1.84
CA PHE A 223 12.32 10.32 -0.58
C PHE A 223 13.25 10.64 0.59
N ALA A 224 14.57 10.53 0.42
CA ALA A 224 15.53 10.89 1.45
C ALA A 224 15.47 12.40 1.79
N VAL A 225 15.31 13.27 0.79
CA VAL A 225 15.09 14.70 0.99
C VAL A 225 13.80 14.93 1.79
N TRP A 226 12.71 14.23 1.46
CA TRP A 226 11.47 14.31 2.24
C TRP A 226 11.68 13.89 3.70
N GLN A 227 12.43 12.81 3.95
CA GLN A 227 12.79 12.39 5.32
C GLN A 227 13.60 13.44 6.07
N LEU A 228 14.53 14.14 5.39
CA LEU A 228 15.28 15.25 6.00
C LEU A 228 14.38 16.44 6.32
N VAL A 229 13.41 16.75 5.47
CA VAL A 229 12.40 17.79 5.73
C VAL A 229 11.57 17.42 6.96
N LEU A 230 11.12 16.16 7.07
CA LEU A 230 10.38 15.68 8.25
C LEU A 230 11.22 15.77 9.52
N TYR A 231 12.51 15.43 9.44
CA TYR A 231 13.42 15.56 10.59
C TYR A 231 13.59 17.03 11.01
N ALA A 232 13.79 17.94 10.07
CA ALA A 232 13.94 19.36 10.34
C ALA A 232 12.64 19.98 10.90
N TRP A 233 11.48 19.50 10.46
CA TRP A 233 10.17 20.04 10.86
C TRP A 233 9.62 19.44 12.15
N LEU A 234 9.72 18.11 12.31
CA LEU A 234 9.07 17.33 13.37
C LEU A 234 10.07 16.67 14.34
N GLY A 235 11.37 16.92 14.17
CA GLY A 235 12.43 16.43 15.05
C GLY A 235 12.72 14.92 14.95
N SER A 236 12.11 14.21 13.99
CA SER A 236 12.24 12.76 13.84
C SER A 236 12.12 12.34 12.37
N PHE A 237 12.76 11.23 12.03
CA PHE A 237 12.54 10.57 10.73
C PHE A 237 11.20 9.85 10.73
N GLY A 238 10.57 9.74 9.57
CA GLY A 238 9.33 8.98 9.41
C GLY A 238 9.54 7.46 9.39
N ILE A 239 10.74 6.98 9.07
CA ILE A 239 11.03 5.54 9.00
C ILE A 239 10.99 4.93 10.40
N GLY A 240 10.07 3.98 10.62
CA GLY A 240 9.90 3.32 11.91
C GLY A 240 8.65 2.44 11.95
N SER A 241 8.28 1.99 13.14
CA SER A 241 6.99 1.35 13.36
C SER A 241 5.94 2.40 13.72
N GLY A 242 4.67 2.15 13.36
CA GLY A 242 3.56 3.08 13.60
C GLY A 242 3.24 3.29 15.09
N GLY A 243 2.10 3.94 15.38
CA GLY A 243 1.65 4.22 16.74
C GLY A 243 1.39 3.00 17.63
N ALA A 244 0.68 3.21 18.74
CA ALA A 244 0.44 2.16 19.74
C ALA A 244 -0.14 0.88 19.12
N LEU A 245 0.27 -0.30 19.64
CA LEU A 245 -0.03 -1.66 19.12
C LEU A 245 0.64 -2.04 17.79
N SER A 246 1.53 -1.22 17.25
CA SER A 246 2.34 -1.61 16.09
C SER A 246 3.34 -2.71 16.47
N THR A 247 3.45 -3.73 15.63
CA THR A 247 4.53 -4.70 15.73
C THR A 247 5.82 -4.05 15.22
N ARG A 248 6.94 -4.29 15.91
CA ARG A 248 8.25 -3.82 15.44
C ARG A 248 8.58 -4.53 14.12
N PHE A 249 9.48 -3.93 13.33
CA PHE A 249 10.07 -4.64 12.21
C PHE A 249 10.74 -5.93 12.71
N GLU A 250 10.24 -7.07 12.24
CA GLU A 250 10.79 -8.38 12.55
C GLU A 250 11.86 -8.73 11.51
N LEU A 251 13.07 -9.05 11.96
CA LEU A 251 14.18 -9.47 11.09
C LEU A 251 13.96 -10.88 10.51
N LEU A 252 13.24 -11.71 11.26
CA LEU A 252 12.93 -13.10 10.90
C LEU A 252 11.61 -13.14 10.11
N PRO A 253 11.62 -13.64 8.86
CA PRO A 253 10.39 -13.80 8.09
C PRO A 253 9.36 -14.62 8.85
N PHE A 254 8.10 -14.18 8.82
CA PHE A 254 6.98 -14.81 9.49
C PHE A 254 7.08 -14.88 11.03
N ASN A 255 8.04 -14.20 11.68
CA ASN A 255 8.14 -14.20 13.15
C ASN A 255 6.90 -13.63 13.84
N GLY A 256 6.13 -12.78 13.14
CA GLY A 256 4.81 -12.34 13.62
C GLY A 256 3.83 -13.50 13.85
N LEU A 257 3.87 -14.57 13.05
CA LEU A 257 3.04 -15.77 13.27
C LEU A 257 3.49 -16.54 14.52
N TRP A 258 4.81 -16.64 14.72
CA TRP A 258 5.38 -17.25 15.92
C TRP A 258 5.10 -16.43 17.19
N ARG A 259 5.09 -15.10 17.08
CA ARG A 259 4.68 -14.22 18.16
C ARG A 259 3.19 -14.31 18.45
N ILE A 260 2.32 -14.51 17.46
CA ILE A 260 0.91 -14.86 17.76
C ILE A 260 0.86 -16.14 18.60
N ALA A 261 1.76 -17.11 18.37
CA ALA A 261 1.82 -18.31 19.22
C ALA A 261 2.39 -18.04 20.64
N GLY A 262 3.29 -17.06 20.80
CA GLY A 262 3.95 -16.73 22.07
C GLY A 262 3.28 -15.64 22.93
N ASP A 263 2.73 -14.61 22.30
CA ASP A 263 2.02 -13.48 22.92
C ASP A 263 0.51 -13.79 23.11
N ALA A 264 -0.04 -14.80 22.43
CA ALA A 264 -1.37 -15.32 22.73
C ALA A 264 -1.35 -16.10 24.04
N ALA A 265 -1.40 -15.36 25.14
CA ALA A 265 -1.91 -15.84 26.40
C ALA A 265 -3.37 -16.32 26.21
N GLY A 266 -3.53 -17.57 25.76
CA GLY A 266 -4.69 -18.41 26.11
C GLY A 266 -5.65 -18.87 25.00
N ASN A 267 -5.57 -18.41 23.75
CA ASN A 267 -6.57 -18.82 22.74
C ASN A 267 -6.00 -19.48 21.47
N PRO A 268 -5.87 -20.83 21.46
CA PRO A 268 -5.43 -21.61 20.31
C PRO A 268 -6.24 -21.36 19.04
N SER A 269 -7.50 -20.95 19.17
CA SER A 269 -8.37 -20.69 18.01
C SER A 269 -7.88 -19.53 17.14
N VAL A 270 -7.25 -18.52 17.73
CA VAL A 270 -6.70 -17.37 16.98
C VAL A 270 -5.50 -17.82 16.15
N LEU A 271 -4.58 -18.60 16.75
CA LEU A 271 -3.44 -19.14 16.04
C LEU A 271 -3.88 -20.06 14.88
N ILE A 272 -4.87 -20.93 15.12
CA ILE A 272 -5.41 -21.81 14.09
C ILE A 272 -6.08 -20.99 12.98
N ALA A 273 -6.93 -20.02 13.31
CA ALA A 273 -7.60 -19.19 12.31
C ALA A 273 -6.59 -18.41 11.45
N PHE A 274 -5.61 -17.76 12.07
CA PHE A 274 -4.54 -17.07 11.35
C PHE A 274 -3.66 -18.03 10.56
N GLY A 275 -3.32 -19.20 11.09
CA GLY A 275 -2.54 -20.22 10.39
C GLY A 275 -3.25 -20.74 9.14
N VAL A 276 -4.55 -21.09 9.27
CA VAL A 276 -5.39 -21.55 8.15
C VAL A 276 -5.48 -20.50 7.05
N LEU A 277 -5.49 -19.21 7.40
CA LEU A 277 -5.54 -18.14 6.41
C LEU A 277 -4.15 -17.84 5.82
N MET A 278 -3.14 -17.62 6.66
CA MET A 278 -1.83 -17.08 6.26
C MET A 278 -0.93 -18.14 5.65
N ILE A 279 -0.97 -19.39 6.09
CA ILE A 279 -0.10 -20.44 5.56
C ILE A 279 -0.34 -20.69 4.06
N PRO A 280 -1.57 -21.03 3.62
CA PRO A 280 -1.82 -21.30 2.20
C PRO A 280 -1.79 -20.05 1.32
N LEU A 281 -2.16 -18.87 1.86
CA LEU A 281 -2.27 -17.64 1.07
C LEU A 281 -0.97 -16.82 1.03
N VAL A 282 -0.11 -16.93 2.04
CA VAL A 282 1.10 -16.10 2.16
C VAL A 282 2.34 -16.98 2.28
N VAL A 283 2.44 -17.84 3.30
CA VAL A 283 3.68 -18.57 3.59
C VAL A 283 4.08 -19.53 2.47
N LEU A 284 3.17 -20.42 2.05
CA LEU A 284 3.47 -21.42 1.01
C LEU A 284 3.78 -20.76 -0.35
N PRO A 285 2.98 -19.78 -0.85
CA PRO A 285 3.31 -19.08 -2.08
C PRO A 285 4.64 -18.32 -2.01
N SER A 286 4.95 -17.66 -0.90
CA SER A 286 6.23 -16.95 -0.71
C SER A 286 7.42 -17.92 -0.70
N LEU A 287 7.34 -19.03 0.03
CA LEU A 287 8.40 -20.05 0.05
C LEU A 287 8.61 -20.69 -1.32
N TRP A 288 7.51 -21.01 -2.02
CA TRP A 288 7.57 -21.54 -3.38
C TRP A 288 8.18 -20.53 -4.35
N GLY A 289 7.79 -19.26 -4.23
CA GLY A 289 8.36 -18.14 -5.00
C GLY A 289 9.87 -18.03 -4.78
N LEU A 290 10.32 -17.99 -3.53
CA LEU A 290 11.74 -17.92 -3.17
C LEU A 290 12.53 -19.11 -3.74
N TRP A 291 12.00 -20.32 -3.59
CA TRP A 291 12.61 -21.52 -4.14
C TRP A 291 12.72 -21.46 -5.68
N ARG A 292 11.64 -21.05 -6.35
CA ARG A 292 11.62 -20.86 -7.80
C ARG A 292 12.63 -19.80 -8.23
N ALA A 293 12.65 -18.65 -7.55
CA ALA A 293 13.54 -17.55 -7.86
C ALA A 293 15.02 -17.92 -7.71
N GLY A 294 15.37 -18.66 -6.65
CA GLY A 294 16.71 -19.21 -6.47
C GLY A 294 17.11 -20.16 -7.60
N ARG A 295 16.22 -21.05 -8.04
CA ARG A 295 16.50 -21.94 -9.19
C ARG A 295 16.71 -21.19 -10.50
N ASP A 296 15.93 -20.15 -10.74
CA ASP A 296 16.02 -19.38 -11.98
C ASP A 296 17.30 -18.51 -11.99
N LEU A 297 17.70 -17.96 -10.84
CA LEU A 297 18.99 -17.27 -10.68
C LEU A 297 20.18 -18.22 -10.92
N LEU A 298 20.14 -19.44 -10.38
CA LEU A 298 21.16 -20.47 -10.62
C LEU A 298 21.26 -20.88 -12.10
N ARG A 299 20.17 -20.72 -12.87
CA ARG A 299 20.12 -20.94 -14.32
C ARG A 299 20.53 -19.71 -15.13
N GLY A 300 20.93 -18.63 -14.48
CA GLY A 300 21.33 -17.38 -15.12
C GLY A 300 20.17 -16.52 -15.64
N GLN A 301 18.92 -16.84 -15.29
CA GLN A 301 17.78 -15.99 -15.64
C GLN A 301 17.78 -14.75 -14.74
N ARG A 302 17.58 -13.56 -15.33
CA ARG A 302 17.62 -12.27 -14.64
C ARG A 302 16.39 -11.43 -14.95
N ASP A 303 15.21 -11.98 -14.68
CA ASP A 303 13.94 -11.27 -14.84
C ASP A 303 13.62 -10.41 -13.60
N LEU A 304 12.96 -9.27 -13.81
CA LEU A 304 12.60 -8.32 -12.76
C LEU A 304 11.72 -8.96 -11.67
N TYR A 305 10.84 -9.90 -12.04
CA TYR A 305 10.01 -10.62 -11.08
C TYR A 305 10.83 -11.37 -10.01
N LEU A 306 12.06 -11.78 -10.34
CA LEU A 306 12.97 -12.41 -9.37
C LEU A 306 13.37 -11.40 -8.28
N GLY A 307 13.62 -10.15 -8.66
CA GLY A 307 13.98 -9.09 -7.72
C GLY A 307 12.92 -8.83 -6.67
N PHE A 308 11.63 -8.90 -7.05
CA PHE A 308 10.52 -8.69 -6.09
C PHE A 308 10.33 -9.85 -5.13
N VAL A 309 10.72 -11.05 -5.53
CA VAL A 309 10.59 -12.24 -4.69
C VAL A 309 11.77 -12.37 -3.73
N LEU A 310 12.94 -11.87 -4.11
CA LEU A 310 14.18 -11.94 -3.33
C LEU A 310 14.31 -10.86 -2.25
N MET A 311 13.45 -9.83 -2.27
CA MET A 311 13.41 -8.73 -1.29
C MET A 311 12.23 -8.89 -0.35
#